data_AF-A0A1Q8JG54-F1
#
_entry.id   AF-A0A1Q8JG54-F1
#
_cell.length_a   1.000
_cell.length_b   1.000
_cell.length_c   1.000
_cell.angle_alpha   90.00
_cell.angle_beta   90.00
_cell.angle_gamma   90.00
#
_symmetry.space_group_name_H-M   'P 1'
#
loop_
_entity.id
_entity.type
_entity.pdbx_description
1 polymer ?
#
loop_
_entity_poly.entity_id
_entity_poly.type
_entity_poly.pdbx_seq_one_letter_code
_entity_poly.pdbx_strand_id
1 'polypeptide(L)'
;MLKDAGIPIAPSAYYAAKTRPPSARAERDILVSAEIARVHAENYGVYGVRKVWAQLGREGGVDDRPVARCTVGRLMKAAGLRGVRRQRVPRTTIRADSPDLRPDLVERDFTATAPNRLWVADITYI
;
A
#
# COMPACT_ATOMS: atom_id res chain seq x y z
N MET A 1 -23.66 -9.96 -28.89
CA MET A 1 -23.16 -8.77 -28.18
C MET A 1 -23.59 -8.89 -26.73
N LEU A 2 -22.67 -8.88 -25.76
CA LEU A 2 -23.03 -8.69 -24.35
C LEU A 2 -23.49 -7.23 -24.21
N LYS A 3 -24.81 -7.02 -24.06
CA LYS A 3 -25.42 -5.68 -24.09
C LYS A 3 -25.30 -4.92 -22.77
N ASP A 4 -24.98 -5.61 -21.67
CA ASP A 4 -25.17 -5.06 -20.32
C ASP A 4 -24.00 -4.22 -19.78
N ALA A 5 -22.86 -4.18 -20.49
CA ALA A 5 -21.68 -3.41 -20.05
C ALA A 5 -21.50 -2.07 -20.78
N GLY A 6 -22.39 -1.71 -21.72
CA GLY A 6 -22.29 -0.46 -22.50
C GLY A 6 -21.06 -0.35 -23.43
N ILE A 7 -20.17 -1.35 -23.43
CA ILE A 7 -18.94 -1.40 -24.21
C ILE A 7 -19.02 -2.56 -25.21
N PRO A 8 -18.86 -2.32 -26.52
CA PRO A 8 -18.87 -3.39 -27.52
C PRO A 8 -17.61 -4.26 -27.37
N ILE A 9 -17.79 -5.51 -26.95
CA ILE A 9 -16.74 -6.54 -26.92
C ILE A 9 -17.01 -7.55 -28.04
N ALA A 10 -15.98 -7.90 -28.81
CA ALA A 10 -16.07 -8.92 -29.85
C ALA A 10 -16.44 -10.28 -29.23
N PRO A 11 -17.41 -11.04 -29.79
CA PRO A 11 -17.80 -12.35 -29.25
C PRO A 11 -16.63 -13.33 -29.09
N SER A 12 -15.70 -13.34 -30.06
CA SER A 12 -14.50 -14.17 -30.01
C SER A 12 -13.61 -13.86 -28.81
N ALA A 13 -13.48 -12.58 -28.43
CA ALA A 13 -12.71 -12.17 -27.25
C ALA A 13 -13.36 -12.67 -25.95
N TYR A 14 -14.70 -12.65 -25.87
CA TYR A 14 -15.43 -13.18 -24.71
C TYR A 14 -15.20 -14.69 -24.54
N TYR A 15 -15.41 -15.48 -25.60
CA TYR A 15 -15.23 -16.93 -25.53
C TYR A 15 -13.76 -17.30 -25.29
N ALA A 16 -12.83 -16.60 -25.94
CA ALA A 16 -11.40 -16.80 -25.70
C ALA A 16 -11.01 -16.48 -24.25
N ALA A 17 -11.55 -15.42 -23.64
CA ALA A 17 -11.29 -15.10 -22.23
C ALA A 17 -11.90 -16.13 -21.28
N LYS A 18 -13.10 -16.65 -21.58
CA LYS A 18 -13.82 -17.63 -20.76
C LYS A 18 -13.06 -18.94 -20.58
N THR A 19 -12.30 -19.37 -21.58
CA THR A 19 -11.56 -20.65 -21.56
C THR A 19 -10.05 -20.47 -21.46
N ARG A 20 -9.54 -19.24 -21.37
CA ARG A 20 -8.10 -18.98 -21.37
C ARG A 20 -7.45 -19.60 -20.13
N PRO A 21 -6.41 -20.45 -20.27
CA PRO A 21 -5.64 -20.90 -19.12
C PRO A 21 -4.89 -19.74 -18.48
N PRO A 22 -4.37 -19.92 -17.24
CA PRO A 22 -3.47 -18.95 -16.64
C PRO A 22 -2.33 -18.56 -17.58
N SER A 23 -2.00 -17.28 -17.64
CA SER A 23 -0.81 -16.85 -18.38
C SER A 23 0.46 -17.33 -17.67
N ALA A 24 1.56 -17.51 -18.40
CA ALA A 24 2.86 -17.84 -17.81
C ALA A 24 3.29 -16.88 -16.68
N ARG A 25 2.87 -15.61 -16.77
CA ARG A 25 3.06 -14.63 -15.68
C ARG A 25 2.26 -14.98 -14.44
N ALA A 26 1.00 -15.38 -14.59
CA ALA A 26 0.13 -15.74 -13.48
C ALA A 26 0.64 -17.00 -12.78
N GLU A 27 1.08 -18.00 -13.54
CA GLU A 27 1.72 -19.21 -13.01
C GLU A 27 3.00 -18.87 -12.24
N ARG A 28 3.86 -18.04 -12.83
CA ARG A 28 5.07 -17.56 -12.13
C ARG A 28 4.75 -16.75 -10.87
N ASP A 29 3.73 -15.90 -10.92
CA ASP A 29 3.30 -15.10 -9.78
C ASP A 29 2.85 -16.00 -8.61
N ILE A 30 2.28 -17.17 -8.88
CA ILE A 30 1.93 -18.18 -7.84
C ILE A 30 3.21 -18.67 -7.14
N LEU A 31 4.20 -19.11 -7.91
CA LEU A 31 5.48 -19.61 -7.38
C LEU A 31 6.21 -18.53 -6.56
N VAL A 32 6.32 -17.33 -7.13
CA VAL A 32 6.98 -16.19 -6.45
C VAL A 32 6.21 -15.78 -5.18
N SER A 33 4.87 -15.85 -5.18
CA SER A 33 4.08 -15.53 -4.00
C SER A 33 4.30 -16.53 -2.87
N ALA A 34 4.44 -17.83 -3.19
CA ALA A 34 4.76 -18.85 -2.21
C ALA A 34 6.13 -18.61 -1.55
N GLU A 35 7.16 -18.32 -2.35
CA GLU A 35 8.50 -18.02 -1.83
C GLU A 35 8.54 -16.71 -1.01
N ILE A 36 7.80 -15.69 -1.43
CA ILE A 36 7.63 -14.46 -0.64
C ILE A 36 7.01 -14.76 0.73
N ALA A 37 5.98 -15.60 0.78
CA ALA A 37 5.31 -15.97 2.02
C ALA A 37 6.24 -16.78 2.93
N ARG A 38 7.00 -17.73 2.37
CA ARG A 38 8.01 -18.52 3.09
C ARG A 38 9.07 -17.60 3.73
N VAL A 39 9.72 -16.76 2.94
CA VAL A 39 10.75 -15.82 3.43
C VAL A 39 10.17 -14.88 4.48
N HIS A 40 8.94 -14.39 4.29
CA HIS A 40 8.28 -13.52 5.27
C HIS A 40 8.05 -14.24 6.61
N ALA A 41 7.53 -15.47 6.58
CA ALA A 41 7.25 -16.28 7.75
C ALA A 41 8.53 -16.68 8.51
N GLU A 42 9.56 -17.14 7.80
CA GLU A 42 10.86 -17.50 8.39
C GLU A 42 11.56 -16.32 9.08
N ASN A 43 11.26 -15.10 8.63
CA ASN A 43 11.76 -13.86 9.22
C ASN A 43 10.75 -13.20 10.17
N TYR A 44 9.90 -14.01 10.83
CA TYR A 44 8.92 -13.61 11.84
C TYR A 44 7.97 -12.50 11.39
N GLY A 45 7.70 -12.40 10.09
CA GLY A 45 6.89 -11.35 9.48
C GLY A 45 7.50 -9.95 9.51
N VAL A 46 8.76 -9.81 9.92
CA VAL A 46 9.44 -8.51 10.04
C VAL A 46 9.84 -7.96 8.66
N TYR A 47 10.14 -8.84 7.71
CA TYR A 47 10.70 -8.43 6.42
C TYR A 47 9.66 -7.75 5.53
N GLY A 48 9.94 -6.52 5.12
CA GLY A 48 9.18 -5.83 4.08
C GLY A 48 9.75 -6.08 2.69
N VAL A 49 9.12 -5.50 1.67
CA VAL A 49 9.47 -5.64 0.25
C VAL A 49 10.97 -5.62 -0.04
N ARG A 50 11.71 -4.66 0.52
CA ARG A 50 13.16 -4.54 0.27
C ARG A 50 13.96 -5.72 0.83
N LYS A 51 13.61 -6.20 2.03
CA LYS A 51 14.33 -7.29 2.70
C LYS A 51 13.97 -8.64 2.08
N VAL A 52 12.70 -8.86 1.78
CA VAL A 52 12.25 -10.06 1.04
C VAL A 52 12.91 -10.13 -0.34
N TRP A 53 12.91 -9.03 -1.09
CA TRP A 53 13.57 -8.98 -2.40
C TRP A 53 15.07 -9.28 -2.32
N ALA A 54 15.76 -8.70 -1.35
CA ALA A 54 17.19 -8.96 -1.15
C ALA A 54 17.45 -10.42 -0.74
N GLN A 55 16.60 -11.02 0.10
CA GLN A 55 16.72 -12.41 0.52
C GLN A 55 16.50 -13.39 -0.64
N LEU A 56 15.42 -13.20 -1.41
CA LEU A 56 15.19 -13.99 -2.63
C LEU A 56 16.36 -13.88 -3.60
N GLY A 57 16.96 -12.70 -3.74
CA GLY A 57 18.16 -12.51 -4.56
C GLY A 57 19.39 -13.28 -4.06
N ARG A 58 19.58 -13.39 -2.73
CA ARG A 58 20.66 -14.19 -2.12
C ARG A 58 20.46 -15.70 -2.31
N GLU A 59 19.21 -16.14 -2.40
CA GLU A 59 18.82 -17.53 -2.62
C GLU A 59 18.82 -17.91 -4.11
N GLY A 60 19.24 -17.01 -5.02
CA GLY A 60 19.31 -17.28 -6.47
C GLY A 60 18.04 -16.92 -7.25
N GLY A 61 17.04 -16.34 -6.59
CA GLY A 61 15.76 -15.97 -7.18
C GLY A 61 14.69 -17.04 -7.01
N VAL A 62 13.75 -17.12 -7.97
CA VAL A 62 12.68 -18.13 -7.99
C VAL A 62 12.69 -18.79 -9.37
N ASP A 63 12.83 -20.11 -9.40
CA ASP A 63 13.12 -20.92 -10.60
C ASP A 63 14.38 -20.42 -11.34
N ASP A 64 15.50 -20.27 -10.62
CA ASP A 64 16.80 -19.79 -11.15
C ASP A 64 16.73 -18.44 -11.89
N ARG A 65 15.71 -17.65 -11.58
CA ARG A 65 15.45 -16.36 -12.23
C ARG A 65 15.26 -15.26 -11.20
N PRO A 66 15.90 -14.09 -11.40
CA PRO A 66 15.75 -12.97 -10.49
C PRO A 66 14.30 -12.47 -10.47
N VAL A 67 13.87 -11.99 -9.29
CA VAL A 67 12.55 -11.38 -9.12
C VAL A 67 12.72 -9.87 -8.98
N ALA A 68 12.02 -9.11 -9.82
CA ALA A 68 12.03 -7.65 -9.73
C ALA A 68 11.41 -7.17 -8.41
N ARG A 69 12.01 -6.15 -7.79
CA ARG A 69 11.52 -5.56 -6.53
C ARG A 69 10.06 -5.09 -6.62
N CYS A 70 9.63 -4.57 -7.78
CA CYS A 70 8.25 -4.16 -8.01
C CYS A 70 7.27 -5.34 -8.02
N THR A 71 7.69 -6.51 -8.53
CA THR A 71 6.93 -7.76 -8.47
C THR A 71 6.76 -8.22 -7.03
N VAL A 72 7.84 -8.23 -6.24
CA VAL A 72 7.75 -8.54 -4.79
C VAL A 72 6.77 -7.61 -4.09
N GLY A 73 6.87 -6.31 -4.32
CA GLY A 73 5.97 -5.32 -3.72
C GLY A 73 4.50 -5.52 -4.09
N ARG A 74 4.23 -5.80 -5.37
CA ARG A 74 2.88 -6.08 -5.88
C ARG A 74 2.30 -7.36 -5.25
N LEU A 75 3.07 -8.45 -5.21
CA LEU A 75 2.60 -9.74 -4.69
C LEU A 75 2.45 -9.72 -3.17
N MET A 76 3.38 -9.08 -2.43
CA MET A 76 3.19 -8.86 -0.99
C MET A 76 1.91 -8.06 -0.70
N LYS A 77 1.63 -7.02 -1.48
CA LYS A 77 0.38 -6.24 -1.32
C LYS A 77 -0.85 -7.11 -1.59
N ALA A 78 -0.84 -7.91 -2.66
CA ALA A 78 -1.94 -8.80 -3.00
C ALA A 78 -2.18 -9.87 -1.92
N ALA A 79 -1.11 -10.38 -1.31
CA ALA A 79 -1.17 -11.36 -0.22
C ALA A 79 -1.40 -10.74 1.17
N GLY A 80 -1.55 -9.41 1.28
CA GLY A 80 -1.73 -8.74 2.57
C GLY A 80 -0.47 -8.70 3.46
N LEU A 81 0.68 -9.15 2.94
CA LEU A 81 1.94 -9.21 3.68
C LEU A 81 2.58 -7.82 3.80
N ARG A 82 2.99 -7.48 5.02
CA ARG A 82 3.71 -6.23 5.31
C ARG A 82 4.90 -6.51 6.20
N GLY A 83 5.97 -5.76 6.00
CA GLY A 83 7.10 -5.76 6.93
C GLY A 83 6.84 -4.80 8.08
N VAL A 84 7.41 -5.12 9.23
CA VAL A 84 7.38 -4.25 10.41
C VAL A 84 8.29 -3.06 10.17
N ARG A 85 7.77 -1.86 10.44
CA ARG A 85 8.55 -0.61 10.48
C ARG A 85 8.65 -0.15 11.92
N ARG A 86 9.85 0.21 12.36
CA ARG A 86 10.12 0.74 13.71
C ARG A 86 9.67 2.20 13.90
N GLN A 87 9.02 2.81 12.92
CA GLN A 87 8.53 4.17 13.03
C GLN A 87 7.27 4.19 13.88
N ARG A 88 7.31 4.98 14.96
CA ARG A 88 6.13 5.40 15.70
C ARG A 88 5.23 6.12 14.70
N VAL A 89 4.04 5.57 14.42
CA VAL A 89 3.02 6.35 13.72
C VAL A 89 2.71 7.51 14.68
N PRO A 90 2.93 8.78 14.29
CA PRO A 90 2.52 9.88 15.14
C PRO A 90 1.01 9.73 15.32
N ARG A 91 0.58 9.49 16.56
CA ARG A 91 -0.84 9.66 16.89
C ARG A 91 -1.09 11.15 16.75
N THR A 92 -1.67 11.55 15.64
CA THR A 92 -2.20 12.89 15.46
C THR A 92 -3.31 13.12 16.49
N THR A 93 -3.57 14.40 16.78
CA THR A 93 -4.54 14.91 17.73
C THR A 93 -5.76 14.00 17.85
N ILE A 94 -5.88 13.29 18.97
CA ILE A 94 -7.09 12.55 19.31
C ILE A 94 -8.12 13.62 19.64
N ARG A 95 -9.16 13.77 18.80
CA ARG A 95 -10.27 14.67 19.10
C ARG A 95 -10.88 14.21 20.43
N ALA A 96 -11.10 15.16 21.35
CA ALA A 96 -11.85 14.85 22.56
C ALA A 96 -13.26 14.36 22.17
N ASP A 97 -13.80 13.39 22.92
CA ASP A 97 -15.17 12.88 22.70
C ASP A 97 -16.24 13.93 23.05
N SER A 98 -15.85 15.02 23.70
CA SER A 98 -16.72 16.16 23.99
C SER A 98 -16.74 17.18 22.84
N PRO A 99 -17.87 17.86 22.61
CA PRO A 99 -17.93 19.03 21.74
C PRO A 99 -16.87 20.05 22.13
N ASP A 100 -16.19 20.64 21.15
CA ASP A 100 -15.32 21.78 21.40
C ASP A 100 -16.20 23.02 21.57
N LEU A 101 -16.39 23.46 22.81
CA LEU A 101 -17.22 24.61 23.17
C LEU A 101 -16.44 25.93 23.15
N ARG A 102 -15.14 25.90 22.80
CA ARG A 102 -14.32 27.10 22.76
C ARG A 102 -14.72 27.95 21.54
N PRO A 103 -15.01 29.24 21.74
CA PRO A 103 -15.34 30.12 20.63
C PRO A 103 -14.12 30.32 19.71
N ASP A 104 -14.33 30.23 18.41
CA ASP A 104 -13.34 30.65 17.41
C ASP A 104 -13.37 32.17 17.31
N LEU A 105 -12.53 32.84 18.12
CA LEU A 105 -12.52 34.30 18.25
C LEU A 105 -12.10 35.03 16.97
N VAL A 106 -11.57 34.32 15.99
CA VAL A 106 -11.07 34.88 14.74
C VAL A 106 -11.77 34.30 13.51
N GLU A 107 -12.78 33.44 13.69
CA GLU A 107 -13.56 32.83 12.61
C GLU A 107 -12.71 32.24 11.47
N ARG A 108 -11.56 31.65 11.81
CA ARG A 108 -10.53 31.14 10.86
C ARG A 108 -9.89 32.19 9.94
N ASP A 109 -10.04 33.49 10.20
CA ASP A 109 -9.22 34.53 9.58
C ASP A 109 -7.93 34.76 10.38
N PHE A 110 -6.81 34.30 9.82
CA PHE A 110 -5.48 34.46 10.42
C PHE A 110 -4.73 35.69 9.89
N THR A 111 -5.40 36.56 9.15
CA THR A 111 -4.82 37.78 8.60
C THR A 111 -4.73 38.86 9.69
N ALA A 112 -3.56 39.51 9.82
CA ALA A 112 -3.36 40.61 10.75
C ALA A 112 -2.89 41.87 10.01
N THR A 113 -3.51 43.01 10.32
CA THR A 113 -3.17 44.32 9.71
C THR A 113 -1.91 44.95 10.30
N ALA A 114 -1.47 44.48 11.47
CA ALA A 114 -0.26 44.94 12.16
C ALA A 114 0.29 43.84 13.10
N PRO A 115 1.57 43.89 13.50
CA PRO A 115 2.13 43.01 14.53
C PRO A 115 1.35 43.11 15.85
N ASN A 116 1.41 42.04 16.66
CA ASN A 116 0.75 41.93 17.98
C ASN A 116 -0.79 42.06 17.96
N ARG A 117 -1.45 41.88 16.82
CA ARG A 117 -2.92 41.84 16.71
C ARG A 117 -3.50 40.43 16.76
N LEU A 118 -2.77 39.44 16.26
CA LEU A 118 -3.17 38.04 16.23
C LEU A 118 -1.94 37.18 16.51
N TRP A 119 -2.07 36.21 17.41
CA TRP A 119 -0.98 35.31 17.80
C TRP A 119 -1.37 33.89 17.42
N VAL A 120 -0.60 33.27 16.53
CA VAL A 120 -0.77 31.86 16.16
C VAL A 120 0.32 31.05 16.85
N ALA A 121 -0.08 29.99 17.55
CA ALA A 121 0.83 29.03 18.14
C ALA A 121 0.62 27.66 17.49
N ASP A 122 1.72 26.97 17.20
CA ASP A 122 1.72 25.55 16.85
C ASP A 122 2.40 24.76 17.96
N ILE A 123 1.91 23.54 18.23
CA ILE A 123 2.47 22.65 19.23
C ILE A 123 3.12 21.48 18.50
N THR A 124 4.45 21.48 18.48
CA THR A 124 5.23 20.33 18.00
C THR A 124 5.48 19.36 19.15
N TYR A 125 5.01 18.11 19.02
CA TYR A 125 5.41 17.03 19.91
C TYR A 125 6.80 16.53 19.50
N ILE A 126 7.79 16.63 20.40
CA ILE A 126 9.14 16.05 20.25
C ILE A 126 9.16 14.65 20.86
#